data_AF-A0A3N9TKP5-F1
#
_entry.id   AF-A0A3N9TKP5-F1
#
_cell.length_a   1.000
_cell.length_b   1.000
_cell.length_c   1.000
_cell.angle_alpha   90.00
_cell.angle_beta   90.00
_cell.angle_gamma   90.00
#
_symmetry.space_group_name_H-M   'P 1'
#
loop_
_entity.id
_entity.type
_entity.pdbx_description
1 polymer ?
#
loop_
_entity_poly.entity_id
_entity_poly.type
_entity_poly.pdbx_seq_one_letter_code
_entity_poly.pdbx_strand_id
1 'polypeptide(L)'
;MLYHKEIKMNFRASVFRKLLILDAGMILALFVVFLMLQFLPSIGLTITIISVAIAINAVVALGDFQRAVDSINQEICTKTISQKGFSSYGVDGLKSRVDSLLNQYSDALQAEQEAKQQAVNYEAEIQVLERDYQNQATRLSATVDSAEQKLEQLTGSVQVILGEFDVLAEKSVVVQKGVEASYQNLVNSAVATKNDADFIRGFKGQIEQLGTSVLVISELALEISDISDQTNLLALNAAIEAARAGEQGRGFAVVADEVRNLATRARLSSSKIEQSIESIVKEAQSSAEAMQRISGNVDQAVVYTNAEKESVGKIEQKACELNEQLRELTQRLRTQFI
;
A
#
# COMPACT_ATOMS: atom_id res chain seq x y z
N MET A 1 36.95 8.06 -6.63
CA MET A 1 37.39 7.47 -7.91
C MET A 1 36.35 6.58 -8.60
N LEU A 2 35.39 5.97 -7.88
CA LEU A 2 34.39 5.07 -8.48
C LEU A 2 33.21 5.80 -9.17
N TYR A 3 32.78 6.94 -8.63
CA TYR A 3 31.65 7.72 -9.16
C TYR A 3 31.86 8.27 -10.59
N HIS A 4 33.11 8.55 -10.95
CA HIS A 4 33.46 9.07 -12.28
C HIS A 4 33.51 7.96 -13.35
N LYS A 5 33.53 6.68 -12.93
CA LYS A 5 33.64 5.52 -13.82
C LYS A 5 32.26 5.03 -14.27
N GLU A 6 31.25 5.09 -13.41
CA GLU A 6 29.86 4.71 -13.73
C GLU A 6 29.16 5.71 -14.65
N ILE A 7 29.31 7.02 -14.44
CA ILE A 7 28.72 8.04 -15.32
C ILE A 7 29.31 7.92 -16.74
N LYS A 8 30.62 7.65 -16.87
CA LYS A 8 31.24 7.35 -18.17
C LYS A 8 30.73 6.05 -18.80
N MET A 9 30.35 5.06 -18.00
CA MET A 9 29.87 3.76 -18.49
C MET A 9 28.42 3.84 -18.97
N ASN A 10 27.54 4.50 -18.23
CA ASN A 10 26.13 4.70 -18.60
C ASN A 10 25.98 5.70 -19.75
N PHE A 11 26.81 6.74 -19.81
CA PHE A 11 26.86 7.64 -20.96
C PHE A 11 27.32 6.88 -22.22
N ARG A 12 28.35 6.05 -22.11
CA ARG A 12 28.79 5.19 -23.22
C ARG A 12 27.72 4.19 -23.64
N ALA A 13 26.99 3.57 -22.73
CA ALA A 13 25.93 2.62 -23.05
C ALA A 13 24.71 3.29 -23.74
N SER A 14 24.32 4.49 -23.30
CA SER A 14 23.24 5.26 -23.92
C SER A 14 23.62 5.76 -25.31
N VAL A 15 24.84 6.30 -25.47
CA VAL A 15 25.38 6.69 -26.77
C VAL A 15 25.49 5.49 -27.70
N PHE A 16 25.92 4.32 -27.19
CA PHE A 16 26.04 3.09 -27.97
C PHE A 16 24.68 2.54 -28.44
N ARG A 17 23.63 2.58 -27.59
CA ARG A 17 22.26 2.23 -28.04
C ARG A 17 21.73 3.17 -29.10
N LYS A 18 21.96 4.48 -28.95
CA LYS A 18 21.56 5.47 -29.97
C LYS A 18 22.29 5.25 -31.29
N LEU A 19 23.58 4.90 -31.24
CA LEU A 19 24.36 4.53 -32.43
C LEU A 19 23.79 3.27 -33.10
N LEU A 20 23.47 2.23 -32.33
CA LEU A 20 22.89 0.99 -32.83
C LEU A 20 21.53 1.19 -33.52
N ILE A 21 20.67 2.05 -32.99
CA ILE A 21 19.37 2.37 -33.61
C ILE A 21 19.56 3.16 -34.90
N LEU A 22 20.53 4.09 -34.93
CA LEU A 22 20.89 4.85 -36.13
C LEU A 22 21.44 3.94 -37.22
N ASP A 23 22.33 3.01 -36.87
CA ASP A 23 22.91 2.03 -37.79
C ASP A 23 21.84 1.04 -38.30
N ALA A 24 20.95 0.55 -37.44
CA ALA A 24 19.83 -0.29 -37.84
C ALA A 24 18.86 0.43 -38.80
N GLY A 25 18.56 1.70 -38.53
CA GLY A 25 17.75 2.54 -39.42
C GLY A 25 18.43 2.79 -40.77
N MET A 26 19.74 3.00 -40.78
CA MET A 26 20.52 3.18 -42.00
C MET A 26 20.58 1.91 -42.84
N ILE A 27 20.76 0.74 -42.21
CA ILE A 27 20.71 -0.57 -42.87
C ILE A 27 19.33 -0.83 -43.46
N LEU A 28 18.25 -0.53 -42.73
CA LEU A 28 16.88 -0.68 -43.24
C LEU A 28 16.63 0.25 -44.43
N ALA A 29 17.06 1.51 -44.37
CA ALA A 29 16.94 2.46 -45.47
C ALA A 29 17.72 1.99 -46.71
N LEU A 30 18.96 1.50 -46.53
CA LEU A 30 19.76 0.92 -47.61
C LEU A 30 19.12 -0.35 -48.17
N PHE A 31 18.47 -1.17 -47.33
CA PHE A 31 17.75 -2.37 -47.76
C PHE A 31 16.49 -2.03 -48.56
N VAL A 32 15.76 -0.99 -48.18
CA VAL A 32 14.61 -0.48 -48.94
C VAL A 32 15.06 0.10 -50.29
N VAL A 33 16.15 0.86 -50.32
CA VAL A 33 16.75 1.37 -51.57
C VAL A 33 17.26 0.23 -52.46
N PHE A 34 17.85 -0.82 -51.87
CA PHE A 34 18.27 -2.03 -52.58
C PHE A 34 17.10 -2.80 -53.18
N LEU A 35 15.99 -2.96 -52.44
CA LEU A 35 14.75 -3.54 -52.95
C LEU A 35 14.18 -2.68 -54.09
N MET A 36 14.13 -1.36 -53.93
CA MET A 36 13.67 -0.47 -55.00
C MET A 36 14.53 -0.59 -56.26
N LEU A 37 15.86 -0.63 -56.14
CA LEU A 37 16.79 -0.83 -57.25
C LEU A 37 16.66 -2.19 -57.93
N GLN A 38 16.26 -3.24 -57.20
CA GLN A 38 15.98 -4.57 -57.76
C GLN A 38 14.66 -4.60 -58.57
N PHE A 39 13.62 -3.92 -58.08
CA PHE A 39 12.28 -4.02 -58.68
C PHE A 39 11.97 -2.95 -59.74
N LEU A 40 12.58 -1.75 -59.68
CA LEU A 40 12.45 -0.70 -60.70
C LEU A 40 12.80 -1.17 -62.14
N PRO A 41 13.93 -1.87 -62.39
CA PRO A 41 14.21 -2.39 -63.73
C PRO A 41 13.26 -3.51 -64.14
N SER A 42 12.71 -4.28 -63.18
CA SER A 42 11.79 -5.38 -63.50
C SER A 42 10.42 -4.89 -64.00
N ILE A 43 9.91 -3.77 -63.47
CA ILE A 43 8.66 -3.15 -63.94
C ILE A 43 8.85 -2.51 -65.33
N GLY A 44 9.99 -1.85 -65.56
CA GLY A 44 10.34 -1.33 -66.88
C GLY A 44 10.51 -2.45 -67.92
N LEU A 45 11.14 -3.57 -67.53
CA LEU A 45 11.33 -4.74 -68.40
C LEU A 45 10.01 -5.42 -68.73
N THR A 46 9.08 -5.57 -67.78
CA THR A 46 7.76 -6.16 -68.06
C THR A 46 6.91 -5.28 -68.97
N ILE A 47 6.91 -3.95 -68.75
CA ILE A 47 6.23 -3.01 -69.66
C ILE A 47 6.85 -3.05 -71.06
N THR A 48 8.18 -3.16 -71.17
CA THR A 48 8.89 -3.27 -72.46
C THR A 48 8.65 -4.61 -73.15
N ILE A 49 8.57 -5.71 -72.40
CA ILE A 49 8.24 -7.03 -72.94
C ILE A 49 6.80 -7.05 -73.45
N ILE A 50 5.86 -6.45 -72.72
CA ILE A 50 4.45 -6.35 -73.14
C ILE A 50 4.34 -5.47 -74.39
N SER A 51 5.03 -4.32 -74.45
CA SER A 51 4.99 -3.45 -75.63
C SER A 51 5.67 -4.09 -76.85
N VAL A 52 6.76 -4.85 -76.65
CA VAL A 52 7.40 -5.65 -77.71
C VAL A 52 6.52 -6.82 -78.14
N ALA A 53 5.80 -7.48 -77.23
CA ALA A 53 4.85 -8.55 -77.58
C ALA A 53 3.67 -8.00 -78.41
N ILE A 54 3.13 -6.84 -78.05
CA ILE A 54 2.11 -6.13 -78.84
C ILE A 54 2.66 -5.75 -80.22
N ALA A 55 3.90 -5.22 -80.28
CA ALA A 55 4.55 -4.87 -81.54
C ALA A 55 4.84 -6.10 -82.42
N ILE A 56 5.28 -7.23 -81.84
CA ILE A 56 5.51 -8.48 -82.56
C ILE A 56 4.18 -9.02 -83.09
N ASN A 57 3.10 -9.02 -82.30
CA ASN A 57 1.78 -9.43 -82.77
C ASN A 57 1.27 -8.51 -83.88
N ALA A 58 1.49 -7.20 -83.80
CA ALA A 58 1.17 -6.26 -84.86
C ALA A 58 2.01 -6.52 -86.13
N VAL A 59 3.31 -6.84 -85.98
CA VAL A 59 4.21 -7.20 -87.09
C VAL A 59 3.88 -8.56 -87.70
N VAL A 60 3.45 -9.54 -86.91
CA VAL A 60 2.96 -10.84 -87.40
C VAL A 60 1.63 -10.64 -88.14
N ALA A 61 0.72 -9.81 -87.62
CA ALA A 61 -0.51 -9.45 -88.32
C ALA A 61 -0.23 -8.70 -89.65
N LEU A 62 0.73 -7.76 -89.65
CA LEU A 62 1.23 -7.11 -90.87
C LEU A 62 1.94 -8.09 -91.80
N GLY A 63 2.68 -9.05 -91.27
CA GLY A 63 3.39 -10.09 -92.03
C GLY A 63 2.44 -11.11 -92.65
N ASP A 64 1.37 -11.48 -91.97
CA ASP A 64 0.31 -12.33 -92.49
C ASP A 64 -0.56 -11.58 -93.49
N PHE A 65 -0.74 -10.26 -93.30
CA PHE A 65 -1.32 -9.37 -94.30
C PHE A 65 -0.42 -9.27 -95.54
N GLN A 66 0.89 -9.09 -95.37
CA GLN A 66 1.87 -9.04 -96.46
C GLN A 66 1.92 -10.38 -97.21
N ARG A 67 1.91 -11.52 -96.50
CA ARG A 67 1.83 -12.87 -97.10
C ARG A 67 0.51 -13.10 -97.82
N ALA A 68 -0.60 -12.57 -97.30
CA ALA A 68 -1.87 -12.59 -98.00
C ALA A 68 -1.80 -11.75 -99.29
N VAL A 69 -1.23 -10.54 -99.23
CA VAL A 69 -1.00 -9.67 -100.39
C VAL A 69 -0.04 -10.29 -101.41
N ASP A 70 1.01 -10.99 -100.97
CA ASP A 70 1.96 -11.69 -101.85
C ASP A 70 1.34 -12.92 -102.51
N SER A 71 0.50 -13.68 -101.77
CA SER A 71 -0.29 -14.77 -102.37
C SER A 71 -1.28 -14.23 -103.41
N ILE A 72 -1.88 -13.06 -103.16
CA ILE A 72 -2.76 -12.35 -104.09
C ILE A 72 -1.98 -11.89 -105.33
N ASN A 73 -0.77 -11.32 -105.17
CA ASN A 73 0.07 -10.93 -106.30
C ASN A 73 0.51 -12.15 -107.13
N GLN A 74 0.82 -13.28 -106.50
CA GLN A 74 1.20 -14.50 -107.21
C GLN A 74 0.02 -15.13 -107.97
N GLU A 75 -1.19 -15.06 -107.40
CA GLU A 75 -2.42 -15.56 -108.03
C GLU A 75 -2.93 -14.63 -109.14
N ILE A 76 -2.74 -13.31 -109.01
CA ILE A 76 -2.99 -12.32 -110.07
C ILE A 76 -1.95 -12.48 -111.21
N CYS A 77 -0.66 -12.63 -110.91
CA CYS A 77 0.40 -12.74 -111.93
C CYS A 77 0.35 -14.06 -112.73
N THR A 78 -0.16 -15.16 -112.18
CA THR A 78 -0.26 -16.45 -112.91
C THR A 78 -1.55 -16.62 -113.70
N LYS A 79 -2.60 -15.82 -113.46
CA LYS A 79 -3.91 -15.93 -114.16
C LYS A 79 -4.33 -14.70 -114.99
N THR A 80 -3.45 -13.73 -115.25
CA THR A 80 -3.79 -12.50 -116.02
C THR A 80 -3.51 -12.57 -117.53
N ILE A 81 -3.15 -13.73 -118.11
CA ILE A 81 -3.18 -13.93 -119.57
C ILE A 81 -3.98 -15.19 -119.93
N SER A 82 -5.30 -15.14 -119.74
CA SER A 82 -6.29 -15.50 -120.75
C SER A 82 -7.70 -15.32 -120.17
N GLN A 83 -8.58 -14.79 -121.00
CA GLN A 83 -9.86 -14.16 -120.65
C GLN A 83 -10.89 -15.03 -119.88
N LYS A 84 -11.68 -14.29 -119.08
CA LYS A 84 -13.07 -14.58 -118.64
C LYS A 84 -13.24 -15.72 -117.63
N GLY A 85 -13.07 -15.37 -116.36
CA GLY A 85 -13.53 -16.20 -115.24
C GLY A 85 -12.76 -15.94 -113.97
N PHE A 86 -12.69 -14.67 -113.52
CA PHE A 86 -12.42 -14.38 -112.12
C PHE A 86 -13.62 -14.92 -111.34
N SER A 87 -13.63 -16.23 -111.09
CA SER A 87 -14.75 -16.96 -110.52
C SER A 87 -14.92 -16.51 -109.08
N SER A 88 -16.14 -16.06 -108.74
CA SER A 88 -16.66 -15.69 -107.42
C SER A 88 -15.91 -16.27 -106.22
N TYR A 89 -15.57 -17.56 -106.27
CA TYR A 89 -14.87 -18.34 -105.24
C TYR A 89 -13.59 -17.72 -104.66
N GLY A 90 -12.74 -17.03 -105.44
CA GLY A 90 -11.52 -16.39 -104.91
C GLY A 90 -11.81 -15.14 -104.08
N VAL A 91 -12.81 -14.35 -104.52
CA VAL A 91 -13.30 -13.16 -103.83
C VAL A 91 -14.11 -13.55 -102.59
N ASP A 92 -14.90 -14.61 -102.67
CA ASP A 92 -15.72 -15.10 -101.56
C ASP A 92 -14.86 -15.70 -100.43
N GLY A 93 -13.77 -16.41 -100.76
CA GLY A 93 -12.79 -16.89 -99.78
C GLY A 93 -12.01 -15.76 -99.11
N LEU A 94 -11.65 -14.72 -99.87
CA LEU A 94 -11.04 -13.51 -99.32
C LEU A 94 -12.01 -12.77 -98.39
N LYS A 95 -13.25 -12.59 -98.83
CA LYS A 95 -14.32 -11.96 -98.03
C LYS A 95 -14.54 -12.71 -96.71
N SER A 96 -14.64 -14.03 -96.74
CA SER A 96 -14.80 -14.85 -95.52
C SER A 96 -13.62 -14.74 -94.55
N ARG A 97 -12.38 -14.66 -95.07
CA ARG A 97 -11.18 -14.44 -94.22
C ARG A 97 -11.15 -13.03 -93.63
N VAL A 98 -11.52 -12.02 -94.40
CA VAL A 98 -11.66 -10.64 -93.92
C VAL A 98 -12.74 -10.55 -92.85
N ASP A 99 -13.91 -11.15 -93.08
CA ASP A 99 -15.01 -11.19 -92.09
C ASP A 99 -14.59 -11.92 -90.81
N SER A 100 -13.85 -13.05 -90.93
CA SER A 100 -13.32 -13.76 -89.77
C SER A 100 -12.30 -12.92 -88.98
N LEU A 101 -11.42 -12.17 -89.66
CA LEU A 101 -10.46 -11.28 -89.00
C LEU A 101 -11.14 -10.07 -88.36
N LEU A 102 -12.18 -9.52 -88.99
CA LEU A 102 -12.98 -8.44 -88.43
C LEU A 102 -13.71 -8.89 -87.16
N ASN A 103 -14.28 -10.11 -87.17
CA ASN A 103 -14.90 -10.68 -85.97
C ASN A 103 -13.88 -10.93 -84.87
N GLN A 104 -12.72 -11.53 -85.19
CA GLN A 104 -11.64 -11.73 -84.21
C GLN A 104 -11.12 -10.41 -83.63
N TYR A 105 -11.00 -9.36 -84.45
CA TYR A 105 -10.61 -8.03 -83.99
C TYR A 105 -11.66 -7.41 -83.08
N SER A 106 -12.95 -7.57 -83.41
CA SER A 106 -14.06 -7.13 -82.57
C SER A 106 -14.06 -7.83 -81.20
N ASP A 107 -13.88 -9.14 -81.17
CA ASP A 107 -13.82 -9.94 -79.94
C ASP A 107 -12.61 -9.53 -79.08
N ALA A 108 -11.45 -9.31 -79.72
CA ALA A 108 -10.24 -8.84 -79.03
C ALA A 108 -10.43 -7.46 -78.42
N LEU A 109 -11.10 -6.54 -79.12
CA LEU A 109 -11.37 -5.18 -78.66
C LEU A 109 -12.39 -5.17 -77.50
N GLN A 110 -13.36 -6.09 -77.50
CA GLN A 110 -14.26 -6.29 -76.36
C GLN A 110 -13.50 -6.84 -75.14
N ALA A 111 -12.66 -7.87 -75.32
CA ALA A 111 -11.87 -8.44 -74.24
C ALA A 111 -10.89 -7.41 -73.63
N GLU A 112 -10.31 -6.52 -74.45
CA GLU A 112 -9.49 -5.40 -73.99
C GLU A 112 -10.30 -4.42 -73.14
N GLN A 113 -11.52 -4.07 -73.57
CA GLN A 113 -12.38 -3.15 -72.83
C GLN A 113 -12.82 -3.75 -71.48
N GLU A 114 -13.13 -5.04 -71.44
CA GLU A 114 -13.45 -5.78 -70.20
C GLU A 114 -12.24 -5.82 -69.26
N ALA A 115 -11.04 -6.15 -69.77
CA ALA A 115 -9.81 -6.13 -69.00
C ALA A 115 -9.49 -4.73 -68.43
N LYS A 116 -9.73 -3.68 -69.22
CA LYS A 116 -9.57 -2.29 -68.79
C LYS A 116 -10.54 -1.92 -67.68
N GLN A 117 -11.81 -2.31 -67.80
CA GLN A 117 -12.81 -2.08 -66.74
C GLN A 117 -12.44 -2.83 -65.45
N GLN A 118 -11.94 -4.06 -65.58
CA GLN A 118 -11.48 -4.83 -64.43
C GLN A 118 -10.24 -4.20 -63.77
N ALA A 119 -9.31 -3.65 -64.55
CA ALA A 119 -8.17 -2.89 -64.03
C ALA A 119 -8.61 -1.65 -63.23
N VAL A 120 -9.60 -0.90 -63.74
CA VAL A 120 -10.20 0.24 -63.00
C VAL A 120 -10.83 -0.22 -61.68
N ASN A 121 -11.52 -1.36 -61.68
CA ASN A 121 -12.12 -1.90 -60.46
C ASN A 121 -11.06 -2.32 -59.43
N TYR A 122 -9.97 -2.97 -59.86
CA TYR A 122 -8.84 -3.32 -58.97
C TYR A 122 -8.13 -2.08 -58.44
N GLU A 123 -7.96 -1.03 -59.26
CA GLU A 123 -7.37 0.23 -58.81
C GLU A 123 -8.20 0.87 -57.69
N ALA A 124 -9.53 0.87 -57.83
CA ALA A 124 -10.43 1.36 -56.78
C ALA A 124 -10.34 0.52 -55.49
N GLU A 125 -10.24 -0.81 -55.61
CA GLU A 125 -10.10 -1.71 -54.45
C GLU A 125 -8.76 -1.50 -53.72
N ILE A 126 -7.65 -1.33 -54.47
CA ILE A 126 -6.33 -1.01 -53.90
C ILE A 126 -6.36 0.33 -53.15
N GLN A 127 -7.01 1.35 -53.70
CA GLN A 127 -7.13 2.66 -53.02
C GLN A 127 -7.92 2.57 -51.71
N VAL A 128 -8.98 1.76 -51.66
CA VAL A 128 -9.74 1.51 -50.43
C VAL A 128 -8.86 0.78 -49.41
N LEU A 129 -8.17 -0.29 -49.83
CA LEU A 129 -7.28 -1.05 -48.96
C LEU A 129 -6.14 -0.19 -48.40
N GLU A 130 -5.54 0.69 -49.20
CA GLU A 130 -4.49 1.60 -48.76
C GLU A 130 -5.01 2.59 -47.72
N ARG A 131 -6.21 3.17 -47.94
CA ARG A 131 -6.87 4.04 -46.96
C ARG A 131 -7.15 3.29 -45.66
N ASP A 132 -7.62 2.05 -45.72
CA ASP A 132 -7.89 1.24 -44.53
C ASP A 132 -6.61 0.91 -43.76
N TYR A 133 -5.51 0.60 -44.47
CA TYR A 133 -4.21 0.38 -43.85
C TYR A 133 -3.68 1.64 -43.15
N GLN A 134 -3.79 2.81 -43.80
CA GLN A 134 -3.41 4.10 -43.19
C GLN A 134 -4.26 4.42 -41.95
N ASN A 135 -5.57 4.18 -42.01
CA ASN A 135 -6.47 4.35 -40.87
C ASN A 135 -6.09 3.41 -39.71
N GLN A 136 -5.78 2.14 -40.01
CA GLN A 136 -5.36 1.17 -39.01
C GLN A 136 -4.00 1.55 -38.39
N ALA A 137 -3.03 1.96 -39.20
CA ALA A 137 -1.73 2.43 -38.74
C ALA A 137 -1.85 3.65 -37.81
N THR A 138 -2.71 4.61 -38.18
CA THR A 138 -2.98 5.80 -37.35
C THR A 138 -3.62 5.41 -36.01
N ARG A 139 -4.59 4.49 -36.01
CA ARG A 139 -5.22 3.97 -34.77
C ARG A 139 -4.24 3.21 -33.90
N LEU A 140 -3.37 2.40 -34.50
CA LEU A 140 -2.33 1.68 -33.78
C LEU A 140 -1.35 2.65 -33.13
N SER A 141 -0.86 3.65 -33.87
CA SER A 141 0.01 4.72 -33.33
C SER A 141 -0.63 5.41 -32.14
N ALA A 142 -1.88 5.87 -32.26
CA ALA A 142 -2.59 6.53 -31.17
C ALA A 142 -2.78 5.61 -29.94
N THR A 143 -2.95 4.30 -30.15
CA THR A 143 -3.04 3.32 -29.06
C THR A 143 -1.70 3.12 -28.35
N VAL A 144 -0.60 3.08 -29.11
CA VAL A 144 0.77 3.01 -28.57
C VAL A 144 1.09 4.26 -27.77
N ASP A 145 0.83 5.45 -28.31
CA ASP A 145 1.05 6.73 -27.60
C ASP A 145 0.26 6.79 -26.29
N SER A 146 -1.00 6.33 -26.31
CA SER A 146 -1.83 6.25 -25.10
C SER A 146 -1.30 5.24 -24.09
N ALA A 147 -0.78 4.10 -24.53
CA ALA A 147 -0.17 3.09 -23.67
C ALA A 147 1.12 3.61 -23.02
N GLU A 148 1.97 4.32 -23.78
CA GLU A 148 3.19 4.94 -23.26
C GLU A 148 2.89 5.97 -22.17
N GLN A 149 1.93 6.87 -22.39
CA GLN A 149 1.50 7.83 -21.37
C GLN A 149 0.99 7.16 -20.09
N LYS A 150 0.21 6.07 -20.22
CA LYS A 150 -0.27 5.31 -19.07
C LYS A 150 0.87 4.62 -18.32
N LEU A 151 1.88 4.12 -19.02
CA LEU A 151 3.07 3.52 -18.40
C LEU A 151 3.92 4.56 -17.66
N GLU A 152 4.07 5.76 -18.22
CA GLU A 152 4.74 6.88 -17.55
C GLU A 152 4.00 7.29 -16.27
N GLN A 153 2.67 7.45 -16.35
CA GLN A 153 1.83 7.72 -15.18
C GLN A 153 1.94 6.62 -14.13
N LEU A 154 1.88 5.35 -14.54
CA LEU A 154 2.01 4.21 -13.63
C LEU A 154 3.37 4.21 -12.91
N THR A 155 4.45 4.47 -13.64
CA THR A 155 5.80 4.58 -13.07
C THR A 155 5.88 5.72 -12.05
N GLY A 156 5.29 6.87 -12.36
CA GLY A 156 5.17 7.99 -11.43
C GLY A 156 4.38 7.63 -10.17
N SER A 157 3.24 6.95 -10.31
CA SER A 157 2.44 6.48 -9.17
C SER A 157 3.20 5.48 -8.29
N VAL A 158 3.95 4.54 -8.87
CA VAL A 158 4.79 3.60 -8.11
C VAL A 158 5.86 4.34 -7.31
N GLN A 159 6.49 5.37 -7.88
CA GLN A 159 7.48 6.18 -7.18
C GLN A 159 6.89 6.93 -5.97
N VAL A 160 5.66 7.44 -6.11
CA VAL A 160 4.92 8.07 -5.00
C VAL A 160 4.64 7.06 -3.90
N ILE A 161 4.13 5.88 -4.23
CA ILE A 161 3.84 4.80 -3.27
C ILE A 161 5.11 4.38 -2.51
N LEU A 162 6.24 4.24 -3.20
CA LEU A 162 7.53 3.94 -2.57
C LEU A 162 7.93 5.02 -1.54
N GLY A 163 7.74 6.29 -1.88
CA GLY A 163 7.97 7.40 -0.94
C GLY A 163 7.03 7.37 0.27
N GLU A 164 5.75 7.04 0.07
CA GLU A 164 4.79 6.87 1.17
C GLU A 164 5.18 5.71 2.10
N PHE A 165 5.69 4.60 1.56
CA PHE A 165 6.17 3.48 2.36
C PHE A 165 7.42 3.82 3.18
N ASP A 166 8.35 4.60 2.64
CA ASP A 166 9.52 5.05 3.39
C ASP A 166 9.10 5.94 4.59
N VAL A 167 8.15 6.86 4.38
CA VAL A 167 7.57 7.68 5.46
C VAL A 167 6.82 6.82 6.48
N LEU A 168 6.07 5.80 6.02
CA LEU A 168 5.34 4.92 6.91
C LEU A 168 6.27 4.03 7.75
N ALA A 169 7.39 3.59 7.17
CA ALA A 169 8.44 2.86 7.89
C ALA A 169 9.08 3.73 8.99
N GLU A 170 9.37 5.00 8.69
CA GLU A 170 9.87 5.96 9.69
C GLU A 170 8.86 6.15 10.83
N LYS A 171 7.58 6.37 10.50
CA LYS A 171 6.51 6.50 11.51
C LYS A 171 6.37 5.23 12.36
N SER A 172 6.50 4.06 11.76
CA SER A 172 6.45 2.78 12.48
C SER A 172 7.59 2.63 13.48
N VAL A 173 8.80 3.09 13.14
CA VAL A 173 9.93 3.14 14.10
C VAL A 173 9.64 4.08 15.28
N VAL A 174 9.02 5.24 15.03
CA VAL A 174 8.60 6.14 16.12
C VAL A 174 7.57 5.48 17.03
N VAL A 175 6.59 4.77 16.46
CA VAL A 175 5.59 4.00 17.23
C VAL A 175 6.28 2.93 18.08
N GLN A 176 7.22 2.16 17.52
CA GLN A 176 7.96 1.14 18.28
C GLN A 176 8.71 1.74 19.48
N LYS A 177 9.40 2.86 19.30
CA LYS A 177 10.07 3.56 20.42
C LYS A 177 9.08 4.06 21.47
N GLY A 178 7.92 4.58 21.05
CA GLY A 178 6.86 5.02 21.95
C GLY A 178 6.27 3.86 22.76
N VAL A 179 6.11 2.70 22.13
CA VAL A 179 5.64 1.45 22.76
C VAL A 179 6.66 0.95 23.78
N GLU A 180 7.94 0.93 23.44
CA GLU A 180 9.02 0.54 24.37
C GLU A 180 9.05 1.46 25.61
N ALA A 181 8.98 2.77 25.41
CA ALA A 181 8.91 3.73 26.50
C ALA A 181 7.64 3.54 27.37
N SER A 182 6.50 3.27 26.73
CA SER A 182 5.24 2.98 27.43
C SER A 182 5.32 1.70 28.25
N TYR A 183 5.96 0.65 27.71
CA TYR A 183 6.19 -0.59 28.43
C TYR A 183 7.06 -0.37 29.68
N GLN A 184 8.15 0.39 29.58
CA GLN A 184 8.99 0.73 30.73
C GLN A 184 8.21 1.52 31.79
N ASN A 185 7.38 2.48 31.37
CA ASN A 185 6.51 3.23 32.29
C ASN A 185 5.51 2.31 33.01
N LEU A 186 4.93 1.33 32.31
CA LEU A 186 4.03 0.35 32.91
C LEU A 186 4.73 -0.61 33.87
N VAL A 187 5.98 -0.98 33.59
CA VAL A 187 6.80 -1.77 34.53
C VAL A 187 7.04 -0.96 35.81
N ASN A 188 7.47 0.29 35.68
CA ASN A 188 7.70 1.17 36.82
C ASN A 188 6.41 1.43 37.62
N SER A 189 5.28 1.65 36.93
CA SER A 189 3.97 1.81 37.54
C SER A 189 3.56 0.56 38.32
N ALA A 190 3.74 -0.64 37.76
CA ALA A 190 3.42 -1.88 38.47
C ALA A 190 4.28 -2.08 39.72
N VAL A 191 5.56 -1.69 39.69
CA VAL A 191 6.44 -1.72 40.86
C VAL A 191 5.95 -0.74 41.92
N ALA A 192 5.61 0.49 41.54
CA ALA A 192 5.07 1.49 42.46
C ALA A 192 3.76 1.02 43.11
N THR A 193 2.81 0.52 42.32
CA THR A 193 1.54 -0.01 42.83
C THR A 193 1.73 -1.19 43.78
N LYS A 194 2.71 -2.07 43.50
CA LYS A 194 3.07 -3.15 44.43
C LYS A 194 3.61 -2.61 45.75
N ASN A 195 4.49 -1.62 45.69
CA ASN A 195 5.03 -0.98 46.91
C ASN A 195 3.92 -0.31 47.72
N ASP A 196 2.95 0.34 47.07
CA ASP A 196 1.78 0.92 47.73
C ASP A 196 0.94 -0.18 48.41
N ALA A 197 0.72 -1.31 47.75
CA ALA A 197 0.00 -2.45 48.33
C ALA A 197 0.69 -2.99 49.60
N ASP A 198 2.02 -3.13 49.54
CA ASP A 198 2.81 -3.60 50.68
C ASP A 198 2.83 -2.57 51.82
N PHE A 199 2.90 -1.27 51.49
CA PHE A 199 2.79 -0.17 52.46
C PHE A 199 1.44 -0.17 53.18
N ILE A 200 0.33 -0.28 52.45
CA ILE A 200 -1.02 -0.34 53.01
C ILE A 200 -1.19 -1.56 53.92
N ARG A 201 -0.66 -2.72 53.50
CA ARG A 201 -0.69 -3.94 54.32
C ARG A 201 0.07 -3.74 55.64
N GLY A 202 1.25 -3.12 55.58
CA GLY A 202 2.03 -2.79 56.77
C GLY A 202 1.32 -1.80 57.70
N PHE A 203 0.76 -0.73 57.13
CA PHE A 203 0.04 0.29 57.87
C PHE A 203 -1.23 -0.26 58.55
N LYS A 204 -1.96 -1.16 57.89
CA LYS A 204 -3.09 -1.88 58.49
C LYS A 204 -2.64 -2.64 59.76
N GLY A 205 -1.52 -3.36 59.68
CA GLY A 205 -0.96 -4.06 60.85
C GLY A 205 -0.59 -3.13 62.01
N GLN A 206 -0.10 -1.91 61.72
CA GLN A 206 0.19 -0.90 62.74
C GLN A 206 -1.09 -0.38 63.42
N ILE A 207 -2.18 -0.18 62.66
CA ILE A 207 -3.48 0.22 63.22
C ILE A 207 -4.05 -0.88 64.13
N GLU A 208 -3.91 -2.16 63.75
CA GLU A 208 -4.33 -3.30 64.58
C GLU A 208 -3.53 -3.37 65.90
N GLN A 209 -2.22 -3.11 65.85
CA GLN A 209 -1.37 -3.02 67.04
C GLN A 209 -1.72 -1.82 67.93
N LEU A 210 -2.05 -0.66 67.33
CA LEU A 210 -2.53 0.51 68.06
C LEU A 210 -3.83 0.18 68.80
N GLY A 211 -4.80 -0.45 68.13
CA GLY A 211 -6.05 -0.88 68.76
C GLY A 211 -5.81 -1.79 69.97
N THR A 212 -4.89 -2.75 69.85
CA THR A 212 -4.51 -3.63 70.96
C THR A 212 -3.87 -2.86 72.12
N SER A 213 -2.96 -1.93 71.81
CA SER A 213 -2.29 -1.11 72.84
C SER A 213 -3.27 -0.22 73.59
N VAL A 214 -4.25 0.33 72.89
CA VAL A 214 -5.29 1.20 73.46
C VAL A 214 -6.21 0.42 74.40
N LEU A 215 -6.54 -0.84 74.09
CA LEU A 215 -7.30 -1.71 75.00
C LEU A 215 -6.57 -1.92 76.34
N VAL A 216 -5.25 -2.13 76.33
CA VAL A 216 -4.45 -2.27 77.55
C VAL A 216 -4.46 -1.00 78.39
N ILE A 217 -4.34 0.17 77.76
CA ILE A 217 -4.41 1.46 78.47
C ILE A 217 -5.82 1.67 79.06
N SER A 218 -6.87 1.23 78.36
CA SER A 218 -8.24 1.30 78.87
C SER A 218 -8.43 0.47 80.13
N GLU A 219 -7.86 -0.73 80.17
CA GLU A 219 -7.89 -1.60 81.35
C GLU A 219 -7.17 -0.95 82.55
N LEU A 220 -5.99 -0.36 82.33
CA LEU A 220 -5.26 0.37 83.36
C LEU A 220 -6.02 1.61 83.87
N ALA A 221 -6.71 2.34 82.99
CA ALA A 221 -7.51 3.50 83.39
C ALA A 221 -8.68 3.09 84.29
N LEU A 222 -9.34 1.98 83.98
CA LEU A 222 -10.39 1.38 84.81
C LEU A 222 -9.84 0.97 86.18
N GLU A 223 -8.68 0.30 86.22
CA GLU A 223 -8.03 -0.10 87.47
C GLU A 223 -7.70 1.11 88.37
N ILE A 224 -7.17 2.21 87.80
CA ILE A 224 -6.89 3.44 88.56
C ILE A 224 -8.19 4.07 89.08
N SER A 225 -9.28 4.04 88.29
CA SER A 225 -10.59 4.51 88.71
C SER A 225 -11.10 3.72 89.93
N ASP A 226 -10.99 2.40 89.88
CA ASP A 226 -11.39 1.50 90.98
C ASP A 226 -10.54 1.74 92.25
N ILE A 227 -9.21 1.87 92.10
CA ILE A 227 -8.30 2.19 93.22
C ILE A 227 -8.64 3.56 93.82
N SER A 228 -8.97 4.54 92.97
CA SER A 228 -9.35 5.88 93.41
C SER A 228 -10.64 5.85 94.22
N ASP A 229 -11.64 5.08 93.80
CA ASP A 229 -12.90 4.92 94.51
C ASP A 229 -12.72 4.22 95.86
N GLN A 230 -11.89 3.17 95.92
CA GLN A 230 -11.54 2.50 97.18
C GLN A 230 -10.78 3.44 98.13
N THR A 231 -9.82 4.20 97.61
CA THR A 231 -9.04 5.17 98.41
C THR A 231 -9.93 6.29 98.94
N ASN A 232 -10.87 6.77 98.14
CA ASN A 232 -11.84 7.77 98.55
C ASN A 232 -12.75 7.27 99.70
N LEU A 233 -13.20 6.01 99.63
CA LEU A 233 -13.96 5.37 100.71
C LEU A 233 -13.14 5.16 101.98
N LEU A 234 -11.88 4.75 101.85
CA LEU A 234 -10.96 4.61 102.99
C LEU A 234 -10.70 5.96 103.68
N ALA A 235 -10.46 7.01 102.89
CA ALA A 235 -10.26 8.37 103.38
C ALA A 235 -11.50 8.92 104.09
N LEU A 236 -12.70 8.63 103.55
CA LEU A 236 -13.96 9.00 104.19
C LEU A 236 -14.12 8.33 105.56
N ASN A 237 -13.84 7.02 105.65
CA ASN A 237 -13.90 6.30 106.92
C ASN A 237 -12.89 6.86 107.93
N ALA A 238 -11.68 7.22 107.47
CA ALA A 238 -10.66 7.85 108.31
C ALA A 238 -11.08 9.24 108.82
N ALA A 239 -11.72 10.06 107.96
CA ALA A 239 -12.24 11.37 108.35
C ALA A 239 -13.34 11.26 109.42
N ILE A 240 -14.23 10.26 109.30
CA ILE A 240 -15.28 9.97 110.29
C ILE A 240 -14.65 9.59 111.64
N GLU A 241 -13.65 8.70 111.64
CA GLU A 241 -13.01 8.27 112.89
C GLU A 241 -12.15 9.38 113.52
N ALA A 242 -11.51 10.22 112.70
CA ALA A 242 -10.80 11.41 113.16
C ALA A 242 -11.74 12.43 113.84
N ALA A 243 -12.94 12.64 113.28
CA ALA A 243 -13.98 13.47 113.92
C ALA A 243 -14.46 12.86 115.25
N ARG A 244 -14.54 11.53 115.32
CA ARG A 244 -14.94 10.79 116.53
C ARG A 244 -13.92 10.91 117.68
N ALA A 245 -12.63 11.02 117.36
CA ALA A 245 -11.55 11.23 118.33
C ALA A 245 -11.46 12.67 118.90
N GLY A 246 -12.28 13.61 118.40
CA GLY A 246 -12.34 14.99 118.89
C GLY A 246 -11.04 15.76 118.67
N GLU A 247 -10.58 16.51 119.68
CA GLU A 247 -9.36 17.35 119.58
C GLU A 247 -8.09 16.55 119.25
N GLN A 248 -7.99 15.28 119.68
CA GLN A 248 -6.83 14.43 119.39
C GLN A 248 -6.77 13.96 117.92
N GLY A 249 -7.91 13.99 117.21
CA GLY A 249 -8.04 13.56 115.81
C GLY A 249 -7.83 14.66 114.78
N ARG A 250 -7.66 15.93 115.20
CA ARG A 250 -7.62 17.09 114.29
C ARG A 250 -6.57 16.98 113.19
N GLY A 251 -5.36 16.51 113.50
CA GLY A 251 -4.31 16.31 112.51
C GLY A 251 -4.64 15.21 111.50
N PHE A 252 -5.26 14.12 111.97
CA PHE A 252 -5.71 13.01 111.11
C PHE A 252 -6.87 13.42 110.20
N ALA A 253 -7.78 14.28 110.66
CA ALA A 253 -8.89 14.78 109.85
C ALA A 253 -8.39 15.55 108.62
N VAL A 254 -7.38 16.42 108.80
CA VAL A 254 -6.76 17.18 107.69
C VAL A 254 -6.10 16.24 106.67
N VAL A 255 -5.39 15.22 107.14
CA VAL A 255 -4.77 14.22 106.24
C VAL A 255 -5.83 13.42 105.50
N ALA A 256 -6.91 12.99 106.17
CA ALA A 256 -7.99 12.24 105.56
C ALA A 256 -8.71 13.05 104.46
N ASP A 257 -8.97 14.34 104.69
CA ASP A 257 -9.56 15.23 103.68
C ASP A 257 -8.63 15.43 102.46
N GLU A 258 -7.32 15.56 102.67
CA GLU A 258 -6.34 15.68 101.58
C GLU A 258 -6.26 14.39 100.75
N VAL A 259 -6.23 13.21 101.40
CA VAL A 259 -6.27 11.92 100.70
C VAL A 259 -7.57 11.77 99.90
N ARG A 260 -8.71 12.21 100.45
CA ARG A 260 -10.01 12.20 99.76
C ARG A 260 -9.99 13.07 98.51
N ASN A 261 -9.39 14.26 98.61
CA ASN A 261 -9.23 15.17 97.48
C ASN A 261 -8.32 14.58 96.39
N LEU A 262 -7.19 13.99 96.78
CA LEU A 262 -6.29 13.28 95.87
C LEU A 262 -6.99 12.13 95.13
N ALA A 263 -7.76 11.30 95.86
CA ALA A 263 -8.54 10.21 95.28
C ALA A 263 -9.58 10.72 94.28
N THR A 264 -10.30 11.79 94.61
CA THR A 264 -11.27 12.42 93.68
C THR A 264 -10.58 12.95 92.42
N ARG A 265 -9.41 13.59 92.56
CA ARG A 265 -8.61 14.08 91.43
C ARG A 265 -8.08 12.94 90.57
N ALA A 266 -7.69 11.81 91.17
CA ALA A 266 -7.23 10.62 90.45
C ALA A 266 -8.37 9.98 89.63
N ARG A 267 -9.57 9.86 90.21
CA ARG A 267 -10.78 9.41 89.48
C ARG A 267 -11.11 10.33 88.30
N LEU A 268 -11.12 11.66 88.51
CA LEU A 268 -11.36 12.63 87.43
C LEU A 268 -10.31 12.54 86.31
N SER A 269 -9.06 12.26 86.66
CA SER A 269 -7.98 12.08 85.68
C SER A 269 -8.16 10.79 84.89
N SER A 270 -8.56 9.69 85.55
CA SER A 270 -8.86 8.40 84.90
C SER A 270 -10.01 8.52 83.90
N SER A 271 -11.09 9.21 84.27
CA SER A 271 -12.21 9.47 83.36
C SER A 271 -11.81 10.32 82.13
N LYS A 272 -10.87 11.27 82.28
CA LYS A 272 -10.32 12.01 81.14
C LYS A 272 -9.45 11.12 80.23
N ILE A 273 -8.72 10.17 80.80
CA ILE A 273 -7.95 9.18 80.04
C ILE A 273 -8.91 8.30 79.22
N GLU A 274 -10.00 7.82 79.81
CA GLU A 274 -11.04 7.04 79.11
C GLU A 274 -11.63 7.82 77.91
N GLN A 275 -12.02 9.09 78.10
CA GLN A 275 -12.51 9.91 76.98
C GLN A 275 -11.47 10.10 75.86
N SER A 276 -10.19 10.21 76.23
CA SER A 276 -9.10 10.32 75.26
C SER A 276 -8.91 9.02 74.49
N ILE A 277 -9.04 7.87 75.19
CA ILE A 277 -9.00 6.53 74.59
C ILE A 277 -10.14 6.33 73.60
N GLU A 278 -11.38 6.67 73.97
CA GLU A 278 -12.54 6.58 73.06
C GLU A 278 -12.31 7.36 71.76
N SER A 279 -11.71 8.55 71.88
CA SER A 279 -11.35 9.39 70.73
C SER A 279 -10.30 8.72 69.84
N ILE A 280 -9.24 8.16 70.43
CA ILE A 280 -8.19 7.44 69.70
C ILE A 280 -8.75 6.20 68.99
N VAL A 281 -9.61 5.41 69.65
CA VAL A 281 -10.26 4.23 69.04
C VAL A 281 -11.07 4.64 67.81
N LYS A 282 -11.85 5.71 67.92
CA LYS A 282 -12.65 6.22 66.80
C LYS A 282 -11.80 6.67 65.62
N GLU A 283 -10.67 7.36 65.88
CA GLU A 283 -9.73 7.78 64.84
C GLU A 283 -9.01 6.59 64.19
N ALA A 284 -8.65 5.57 64.98
CA ALA A 284 -8.06 4.33 64.47
C ALA A 284 -9.02 3.55 63.58
N GLN A 285 -10.30 3.45 63.97
CA GLN A 285 -11.35 2.81 63.18
C GLN A 285 -11.58 3.53 61.85
N SER A 286 -11.69 4.86 61.86
CA SER A 286 -11.80 5.68 60.66
C SER A 286 -10.58 5.48 59.72
N SER A 287 -9.38 5.41 60.30
CA SER A 287 -8.16 5.14 59.55
C SER A 287 -8.15 3.73 58.93
N ALA A 288 -8.65 2.71 59.64
CA ALA A 288 -8.79 1.35 59.13
C ALA A 288 -9.76 1.27 57.93
N GLU A 289 -10.91 1.94 58.02
CA GLU A 289 -11.88 2.02 56.92
C GLU A 289 -11.31 2.73 55.68
N ALA A 290 -10.58 3.83 55.90
CA ALA A 290 -9.87 4.52 54.83
C ALA A 290 -8.84 3.61 54.14
N MET A 291 -8.06 2.85 54.92
CA MET A 291 -7.10 1.89 54.37
C MET A 291 -7.76 0.77 53.58
N GLN A 292 -8.92 0.26 54.02
CA GLN A 292 -9.65 -0.76 53.27
C GLN A 292 -10.10 -0.24 51.90
N ARG A 293 -10.56 1.02 51.82
CA ARG A 293 -10.90 1.65 50.53
C ARG A 293 -9.68 1.82 49.64
N ILE A 294 -8.55 2.27 50.18
CA ILE A 294 -7.32 2.45 49.41
C ILE A 294 -6.80 1.09 48.91
N SER A 295 -6.84 0.03 49.74
CA SER A 295 -6.49 -1.33 49.31
C SER A 295 -7.29 -1.77 48.09
N GLY A 296 -8.61 -1.54 48.09
CA GLY A 296 -9.45 -1.86 46.94
C GLY A 296 -9.08 -1.07 45.67
N ASN A 297 -8.71 0.21 45.83
CA ASN A 297 -8.25 1.03 44.69
C ASN A 297 -6.91 0.53 44.14
N VAL A 298 -5.99 0.09 45.01
CA VAL A 298 -4.70 -0.48 44.61
C VAL A 298 -4.88 -1.82 43.90
N ASP A 299 -5.78 -2.68 44.38
CA ASP A 299 -6.10 -3.94 43.69
C ASP A 299 -6.64 -3.68 42.27
N GLN A 300 -7.50 -2.67 42.11
CA GLN A 300 -7.98 -2.26 40.79
C GLN A 300 -6.86 -1.69 39.92
N ALA A 301 -5.97 -0.88 40.49
CA ALA A 301 -4.81 -0.35 39.76
C ALA A 301 -3.91 -1.49 39.22
N VAL A 302 -3.67 -2.54 40.01
CA VAL A 302 -2.94 -3.74 39.54
C VAL A 302 -3.62 -4.39 38.35
N VAL A 303 -4.95 -4.53 38.38
CA VAL A 303 -5.71 -5.11 37.27
C VAL A 303 -5.58 -4.25 36.01
N TYR A 304 -5.75 -2.93 36.11
CA TYR A 304 -5.62 -2.03 34.97
C TYR A 304 -4.21 -2.02 34.39
N THR A 305 -3.17 -1.93 35.24
CA THR A 305 -1.77 -1.96 34.76
C THR A 305 -1.43 -3.26 34.03
N ASN A 306 -1.96 -4.41 34.47
CA ASN A 306 -1.76 -5.68 33.78
C ASN A 306 -2.48 -5.73 32.43
N ALA A 307 -3.72 -5.24 32.35
CA ALA A 307 -4.46 -5.15 31.09
C ALA A 307 -3.78 -4.19 30.09
N GLU A 308 -3.26 -3.06 30.57
CA GLU A 308 -2.50 -2.12 29.76
C GLU A 308 -1.20 -2.74 29.22
N LYS A 309 -0.47 -3.51 30.06
CA LYS A 309 0.72 -4.26 29.60
C LYS A 309 0.40 -5.23 28.46
N GLU A 310 -0.71 -5.96 28.55
CA GLU A 310 -1.14 -6.85 27.48
C GLU A 310 -1.48 -6.08 26.19
N SER A 311 -2.20 -4.96 26.32
CA SER A 311 -2.55 -4.10 25.18
C SER A 311 -1.31 -3.53 24.49
N VAL A 312 -0.36 -2.99 25.26
CA VAL A 312 0.92 -2.48 24.74
C VAL A 312 1.71 -3.60 24.05
N GLY A 313 1.75 -4.81 24.60
CA GLY A 313 2.37 -5.97 23.95
C GLY A 313 1.74 -6.32 22.61
N LYS A 314 0.41 -6.23 22.48
CA LYS A 314 -0.28 -6.42 21.18
C LYS A 314 0.07 -5.33 20.17
N ILE A 315 0.20 -4.07 20.61
CA ILE A 315 0.60 -2.96 19.74
C ILE A 315 2.04 -3.16 19.26
N GLU A 316 2.95 -3.60 20.14
CA GLU A 316 4.34 -3.94 19.80
C GLU A 316 4.40 -4.98 18.67
N GLN A 317 3.67 -6.09 18.84
CA GLN A 317 3.59 -7.14 17.83
C GLN A 317 3.08 -6.60 16.49
N LYS A 318 2.00 -5.81 16.50
CA LYS A 318 1.42 -5.23 15.28
C LYS A 318 2.35 -4.24 14.59
N ALA A 319 3.10 -3.44 15.36
CA ALA A 319 4.10 -2.54 14.81
C ALA A 319 5.28 -3.30 14.17
N CYS A 320 5.67 -4.45 14.74
CA CYS A 320 6.67 -5.34 14.15
C CYS A 320 6.19 -5.93 12.83
N GLU A 321 4.98 -6.52 12.81
CA GLU A 321 4.34 -7.08 11.61
C GLU A 321 4.23 -6.04 10.49
N LEU A 322 3.80 -4.80 10.81
CA LEU A 322 3.71 -3.71 9.84
C LEU A 322 5.06 -3.37 9.22
N ASN A 323 6.11 -3.28 10.03
CA ASN A 323 7.45 -2.97 9.53
C ASN A 323 7.99 -4.05 8.59
N GLU A 324 7.71 -5.32 8.87
CA GLU A 324 8.09 -6.43 8.00
C GLU A 324 7.33 -6.38 6.67
N GLN A 325 6.01 -6.17 6.71
CA GLN A 325 5.18 -6.00 5.51
C GLN A 325 5.65 -4.83 4.63
N LEU A 326 6.01 -3.69 5.23
CA LEU A 326 6.52 -2.54 4.49
C LEU A 326 7.84 -2.85 3.79
N ARG A 327 8.76 -3.54 4.47
CA ARG A 327 10.02 -3.96 3.85
C ARG A 327 9.79 -4.89 2.67
N GLU A 328 8.91 -5.88 2.81
CA GLU A 328 8.58 -6.79 1.72
C GLU A 328 7.94 -6.06 0.53
N LEU A 329 6.98 -5.17 0.78
CA LEU A 329 6.29 -4.44 -0.28
C LEU A 329 7.24 -3.50 -1.02
N THR A 330 8.10 -2.76 -0.30
CA THR A 330 9.12 -1.91 -0.90
C THR A 330 10.08 -2.72 -1.77
N GLN A 331 10.51 -3.91 -1.32
CA GLN A 331 11.37 -4.79 -2.11
C GLN A 331 10.68 -5.29 -3.39
N ARG A 332 9.42 -5.76 -3.29
CA ARG A 332 8.64 -6.25 -4.43
C ARG A 332 8.41 -5.15 -5.47
N LEU A 333 8.01 -3.96 -5.04
CA LEU A 333 7.77 -2.82 -5.94
C LEU A 333 9.06 -2.37 -6.64
N ARG A 334 10.18 -2.30 -5.92
CA ARG A 334 11.48 -2.00 -6.53
C ARG A 334 11.87 -3.04 -7.59
N THR A 335 11.66 -4.33 -7.33
CA THR A 335 12.06 -5.38 -8.30
C THR A 335 11.15 -5.45 -9.53
N GLN A 336 9.87 -5.10 -9.42
CA GLN A 336 8.94 -5.17 -10.55
C GLN A 336 8.99 -3.95 -11.48
N PHE A 337 9.38 -2.78 -10.96
CA PHE A 337 9.23 -1.50 -11.68
C PHE A 337 10.54 -0.72 -11.86
N ILE A 338 11.63 -1.11 -11.20
CA ILE A 338 12.97 -0.52 -11.33
C ILE A 338 13.96 -1.60 -11.78
#